data_AF-A0AAE3GVR8-F1
#
_entry.id   AF-A0AAE3GVR8-F1
#
_cell.length_a   1.000
_cell.length_b   1.000
_cell.length_c   1.000
_cell.angle_alpha   90.00
_cell.angle_beta   90.00
_cell.angle_gamma   90.00
#
_symmetry.space_group_name_H-M   'P 1'
#
loop_
_entity.id
_entity.type
_entity.pdbx_description
1 polymer ?
#
loop_
_entity_poly.entity_id
_entity_poly.type
_entity_poly.pdbx_seq_one_letter_code
_entity_poly.pdbx_strand_id
1 'polypeptide(L)'
;MKVVKTLLHLSRSAAAAVTVVFSVVVATPSWGVSIFLTGHDPDFHSFVGGNTTGARNINNVAINYVTDPAFNTFTSGGINKFLFVESKIAPPGGHVNGVNGILASGYTLGVDFDHVDASGLNVALNQLGTTYNAIVVASDFGGVLTQAELDILNARSGDIINFLNGGGGLYALAEGNNGAHLTPNGGWFGYLPFIATSTNLNQSEVGFTVTPFGASLGLTNNDINGNASHNIFNGTFGLNIVDVDSQGNIMSLAGRNLPHEEKIPEPAATLGILAFGAFGVASALKRKWNK
;
A
#
# COMPACT_ATOMS: atom_id res chain seq x y z
N MET A 1 66.70 -60.78 34.17
CA MET A 1 67.65 -59.70 33.83
C MET A 1 67.58 -59.43 32.33
N LYS A 2 66.77 -58.47 31.89
CA LYS A 2 67.00 -57.66 30.68
C LYS A 2 65.98 -56.52 30.64
N VAL A 3 66.54 -55.33 30.75
CA VAL A 3 65.93 -54.01 30.63
C VAL A 3 65.61 -53.77 29.16
N VAL A 4 64.41 -53.26 28.85
CA VAL A 4 64.20 -52.44 27.64
C VAL A 4 63.33 -51.25 28.01
N LYS A 5 63.94 -50.07 27.90
CA LYS A 5 63.37 -48.72 27.98
C LYS A 5 62.76 -48.33 26.63
N THR A 6 62.18 -47.11 26.61
CA THR A 6 61.83 -46.23 25.48
C THR A 6 60.42 -46.43 24.89
N LEU A 7 59.61 -45.41 24.58
CA LEU A 7 59.89 -44.00 24.24
C LEU A 7 58.63 -43.11 24.47
N LEU A 8 58.85 -41.85 24.86
CA LEU A 8 57.86 -40.75 24.97
C LEU A 8 57.08 -40.48 23.68
N HIS A 9 55.82 -40.05 23.78
CA HIS A 9 55.22 -39.01 22.91
C HIS A 9 54.17 -38.22 23.72
N LEU A 10 54.54 -37.02 24.18
CA LEU A 10 53.59 -36.00 24.62
C LEU A 10 53.23 -35.14 23.41
N SER A 11 52.01 -35.31 22.88
CA SER A 11 51.44 -34.37 21.91
C SER A 11 50.90 -33.15 22.65
N ARG A 12 51.50 -31.98 22.38
CA ARG A 12 50.99 -30.67 22.83
C ARG A 12 49.74 -30.34 22.01
N SER A 13 48.58 -30.31 22.66
CA SER A 13 47.36 -29.75 22.07
C SER A 13 47.40 -28.23 22.20
N ALA A 14 47.59 -27.54 21.08
CA ALA A 14 47.42 -26.09 20.99
C ALA A 14 45.92 -25.77 21.01
N ALA A 15 45.45 -25.06 22.04
CA ALA A 15 44.09 -24.53 22.08
C ALA A 15 43.99 -23.35 21.11
N ALA A 16 43.27 -23.52 20.00
CA ALA A 16 42.89 -22.43 19.12
C ALA A 16 41.76 -21.63 19.80
N ALA A 17 42.06 -20.40 20.21
CA ALA A 17 41.05 -19.46 20.67
C ALA A 17 40.20 -19.03 19.47
N VAL A 18 38.96 -19.50 19.41
CA VAL A 18 37.95 -19.02 18.44
C VAL A 18 37.42 -17.69 18.94
N THR A 19 37.87 -16.59 18.34
CA THR A 19 37.26 -15.27 18.54
C THR A 19 35.92 -15.24 17.81
N VAL A 20 34.82 -15.36 18.56
CA VAL A 20 33.47 -15.10 18.04
C VAL A 20 33.32 -13.59 17.91
N VAL A 21 33.40 -13.09 16.67
CA VAL A 21 33.03 -11.70 16.36
C VAL A 21 31.51 -11.64 16.36
N PHE A 22 30.92 -11.06 17.41
CA PHE A 22 29.52 -10.66 17.39
C PHE A 22 29.39 -9.45 16.46
N SER A 23 28.94 -9.68 15.22
CA SER A 23 28.39 -8.61 14.40
C SER A 23 27.11 -8.13 15.08
N VAL A 24 27.13 -6.93 15.63
CA VAL A 24 25.90 -6.21 15.98
C VAL A 24 25.20 -5.93 14.66
N VAL A 25 24.18 -6.73 14.35
CA VAL A 25 23.21 -6.37 13.31
C VAL A 25 22.43 -5.20 13.89
N VAL A 26 22.83 -3.99 13.53
CA VAL A 26 21.98 -2.83 13.72
C VAL A 26 20.81 -3.06 12.76
N ALA A 27 19.65 -3.43 13.29
CA ALA A 27 18.43 -3.38 12.50
C ALA A 27 18.28 -1.94 12.03
N THR A 28 18.50 -1.70 10.73
CA THR A 28 18.06 -0.44 10.13
C THR A 28 16.55 -0.37 10.34
N PRO A 29 15.99 0.74 10.86
CA PRO A 29 14.55 0.86 11.03
C PRO A 29 13.88 0.49 9.70
N SER A 30 12.96 -0.47 9.73
CA SER A 30 12.12 -0.78 8.56
C SER A 30 11.37 0.48 8.18
N TRP A 31 11.41 0.87 6.91
CA TRP A 31 10.98 2.19 6.49
C TRP A 31 9.44 2.26 6.50
N GLY A 32 8.95 3.41 6.97
CA GLY A 32 7.60 3.64 7.48
C GLY A 32 6.49 3.80 6.42
N VAL A 33 6.31 2.80 5.56
CA VAL A 33 5.13 2.76 4.68
C VAL A 33 3.88 2.75 5.57
N SER A 34 2.90 3.62 5.32
CA SER A 34 1.59 3.57 5.98
C SER A 34 0.48 3.62 4.93
N ILE A 35 -0.25 2.52 4.77
CA ILE A 35 -1.30 2.38 3.76
C ILE A 35 -2.64 2.06 4.44
N PHE A 36 -3.70 2.71 3.97
CA PHE A 36 -5.10 2.39 4.29
C PHE A 36 -5.90 2.32 2.98
N LEU A 37 -6.60 1.22 2.75
CA LEU A 37 -7.45 1.01 1.58
C LEU A 37 -8.85 0.69 2.06
N THR A 38 -9.87 1.18 1.36
CA THR A 38 -11.26 0.88 1.71
C THR A 38 -12.15 0.78 0.49
N GLY A 39 -13.11 -0.15 0.55
CA GLY A 39 -14.23 -0.24 -0.38
C GLY A 39 -15.41 0.65 -0.01
N HIS A 40 -15.32 1.37 1.12
CA HIS A 40 -16.23 2.45 1.47
C HIS A 40 -15.91 3.72 0.65
N ASP A 41 -16.89 4.59 0.46
CA ASP A 41 -16.76 5.93 -0.14
C ASP A 41 -17.09 7.06 0.87
N PRO A 42 -16.38 7.13 2.01
CA PRO A 42 -16.63 8.15 3.02
C PRO A 42 -16.37 9.58 2.54
N ASP A 43 -15.72 9.81 1.40
CA ASP A 43 -15.66 11.12 0.74
C ASP A 43 -17.02 11.60 0.20
N PHE A 44 -17.96 10.69 -0.09
CA PHE A 44 -19.38 11.00 -0.27
C PHE A 44 -20.12 10.96 1.05
N HIS A 45 -20.01 9.84 1.77
CA HIS A 45 -20.91 9.56 2.89
C HIS A 45 -20.69 10.40 4.14
N SER A 46 -19.53 11.03 4.30
CA SER A 46 -19.30 12.00 5.39
C SER A 46 -20.03 13.33 5.17
N PHE A 47 -20.35 13.67 3.92
CA PHE A 47 -21.13 14.84 3.54
C PHE A 47 -22.62 14.52 3.42
N VAL A 48 -22.96 13.43 2.74
CA VAL A 48 -24.34 13.00 2.48
C VAL A 48 -24.47 11.47 2.62
N GLY A 49 -25.33 10.98 3.51
CA GLY A 49 -25.46 9.54 3.73
C GLY A 49 -26.36 9.19 4.90
N GLY A 50 -26.63 7.89 5.07
CA GLY A 50 -27.41 7.36 6.19
C GLY A 50 -26.65 7.43 7.51
N ASN A 51 -25.32 7.37 7.45
CA ASN A 51 -24.41 7.44 8.60
C ASN A 51 -23.21 8.36 8.31
N THR A 52 -23.46 9.67 8.34
CA THR A 52 -22.43 10.69 8.12
C THR A 52 -21.35 10.70 9.21
N THR A 53 -21.73 10.44 10.47
CA THR A 53 -20.78 10.37 11.59
C THR A 53 -19.77 9.24 11.41
N GLY A 54 -20.24 8.04 11.05
CA GLY A 54 -19.38 6.89 10.81
C GLY A 54 -18.42 7.13 9.65
N ALA A 55 -18.90 7.64 8.53
CA ALA A 55 -18.07 7.98 7.38
C ALA A 55 -17.00 9.03 7.70
N ARG A 56 -17.33 10.06 8.51
CA ARG A 56 -16.32 11.03 9.00
C ARG A 56 -15.27 10.35 9.87
N ASN A 57 -15.69 9.40 10.72
CA ASN A 57 -14.75 8.66 11.55
C ASN A 57 -13.82 7.76 10.73
N ILE A 58 -14.32 7.14 9.65
CA ILE A 58 -13.47 6.38 8.70
C ILE A 58 -12.39 7.30 8.11
N ASN A 59 -12.77 8.47 7.58
CA ASN A 59 -11.79 9.44 7.06
C ASN A 59 -10.77 9.85 8.11
N ASN A 60 -11.22 10.19 9.33
CA ASN A 60 -10.33 10.61 10.41
C ASN A 60 -9.36 9.50 10.81
N VAL A 61 -9.83 8.26 10.98
CA VAL A 61 -8.99 7.12 11.32
C VAL A 61 -7.98 6.85 10.21
N ALA A 62 -8.43 6.79 8.95
CA ALA A 62 -7.57 6.47 7.82
C ALA A 62 -6.49 7.54 7.59
N ILE A 63 -6.86 8.83 7.60
CA ILE A 63 -5.92 9.94 7.42
C ILE A 63 -4.94 9.97 8.59
N ASN A 64 -5.41 9.91 9.85
CA ASN A 64 -4.52 9.86 11.01
C ASN A 64 -3.58 8.66 10.97
N TYR A 65 -4.04 7.51 10.48
CA TYR A 65 -3.21 6.30 10.35
C TYR A 65 -2.05 6.51 9.38
N VAL A 66 -2.31 7.11 8.21
CA VAL A 66 -1.31 7.29 7.15
C VAL A 66 -0.40 8.50 7.38
N THR A 67 -0.84 9.47 8.19
CA THR A 67 -0.04 10.64 8.58
C THR A 67 0.60 10.54 9.96
N ASP A 68 0.46 9.42 10.69
CA ASP A 68 0.99 9.25 12.04
C ASP A 68 2.50 9.53 12.11
N PRO A 69 2.99 10.53 12.87
CA PRO A 69 4.41 10.90 12.89
C PRO A 69 5.34 9.82 13.46
N ALA A 70 4.82 8.79 14.13
CA ALA A 70 5.62 7.64 14.56
C ALA A 70 5.97 6.70 13.39
N PHE A 71 5.24 6.79 12.28
CA PHE A 71 5.40 5.90 11.12
C PHE A 71 5.55 6.66 9.81
N ASN A 72 5.15 7.93 9.76
CA ASN A 72 5.31 8.80 8.61
C ASN A 72 6.50 9.74 8.83
N THR A 73 7.57 9.52 8.06
CA THR A 73 8.83 10.25 8.22
C THR A 73 8.68 11.73 7.84
N PHE A 74 7.82 12.02 6.88
CA PHE A 74 7.55 13.38 6.42
C PHE A 74 6.70 14.17 7.44
N THR A 75 5.72 13.54 8.08
CA THR A 75 5.01 14.14 9.22
C THR A 75 5.96 14.39 10.38
N SER A 76 6.80 13.41 10.73
CA SER A 76 7.82 13.58 11.77
C SER A 76 8.78 14.74 11.47
N GLY A 77 9.08 14.95 10.18
CA GLY A 77 9.86 16.08 9.66
C GLY A 77 9.13 17.42 9.57
N GLY A 78 7.85 17.49 9.95
CA GLY A 78 7.05 18.72 10.02
C GLY A 78 6.18 19.03 8.80
N ILE A 79 6.08 18.10 7.84
CA ILE A 79 5.14 18.23 6.71
C ILE A 79 3.76 17.76 7.17
N ASN A 80 2.77 18.64 7.19
CA ASN A 80 1.44 18.34 7.76
C ASN A 80 0.30 18.37 6.73
N LYS A 81 0.63 18.55 5.44
CA LYS A 81 -0.36 18.62 4.37
C LYS A 81 -0.40 17.31 3.59
N PHE A 82 -1.58 16.82 3.22
CA PHE A 82 -1.73 15.70 2.28
C PHE A 82 -2.24 16.16 0.90
N LEU A 83 -2.02 15.33 -0.11
CA LEU A 83 -2.55 15.57 -1.47
C LEU A 83 -3.87 14.81 -1.63
N PHE A 84 -4.98 15.51 -1.88
CA PHE A 84 -6.25 14.88 -2.25
C PHE A 84 -6.42 14.86 -3.78
N VAL A 85 -6.52 13.67 -4.34
CA VAL A 85 -6.61 13.44 -5.78
C VAL A 85 -8.05 13.11 -6.14
N GLU A 86 -8.69 14.01 -6.90
CA GLU A 86 -10.06 13.89 -7.36
C GLU A 86 -10.27 14.80 -8.57
N SER A 87 -11.12 14.43 -9.52
CA SER A 87 -11.46 15.32 -10.62
C SER A 87 -12.19 16.59 -10.17
N LYS A 88 -12.23 17.59 -11.04
CA LYS A 88 -12.99 18.85 -10.85
C LYS A 88 -14.18 18.99 -11.80
N ILE A 89 -14.61 17.87 -12.40
CA ILE A 89 -15.84 17.86 -13.19
C ILE A 89 -17.06 18.19 -12.33
N ALA A 90 -18.14 18.63 -12.97
CA ALA A 90 -19.44 18.68 -12.29
C ALA A 90 -19.84 17.25 -11.87
N PRO A 91 -20.14 16.99 -10.59
CA PRO A 91 -20.48 15.65 -10.15
C PRO A 91 -21.71 15.12 -10.89
N PRO A 92 -21.62 13.94 -11.52
CA PRO A 92 -22.79 13.30 -12.11
C PRO A 92 -23.78 12.87 -11.02
N GLY A 93 -25.00 12.52 -11.43
CA GLY A 93 -26.02 12.03 -10.50
C GLY A 93 -25.54 10.81 -9.71
N GLY A 94 -25.75 10.82 -8.39
CA GLY A 94 -25.25 9.77 -7.50
C GLY A 94 -23.83 10.01 -6.97
N HIS A 95 -23.20 11.13 -7.33
CA HIS A 95 -21.88 11.52 -6.85
C HIS A 95 -21.93 12.91 -6.20
N VAL A 96 -20.91 13.24 -5.43
CA VAL A 96 -20.62 14.59 -4.93
C VAL A 96 -19.18 14.96 -5.24
N ASN A 97 -18.83 16.23 -5.03
CA ASN A 97 -17.44 16.61 -4.92
C ASN A 97 -16.92 16.07 -3.58
N GLY A 98 -16.04 15.06 -3.60
CA GLY A 98 -15.49 14.37 -2.44
C GLY A 98 -14.72 15.29 -1.50
N VAL A 99 -14.23 16.44 -1.99
CA VAL A 99 -13.72 17.52 -1.13
C VAL A 99 -14.73 17.89 -0.04
N ASN A 100 -16.03 17.89 -0.33
CA ASN A 100 -17.05 18.21 0.67
C ASN A 100 -17.04 17.21 1.84
N GLY A 101 -16.76 15.93 1.57
CA GLY A 101 -16.63 14.93 2.62
C GLY A 101 -15.37 15.08 3.45
N ILE A 102 -14.25 15.40 2.80
CA ILE A 102 -13.00 15.72 3.50
C ILE A 102 -13.19 16.95 4.41
N LEU A 103 -13.84 18.01 3.92
CA LEU A 103 -14.20 19.19 4.71
C LEU A 103 -15.15 18.84 5.87
N ALA A 104 -16.18 18.02 5.61
CA ALA A 104 -17.13 17.58 6.64
C ALA A 104 -16.47 16.72 7.73
N SER A 105 -15.33 16.10 7.43
CA SER A 105 -14.54 15.32 8.38
C SER A 105 -13.65 16.20 9.27
N GLY A 106 -13.55 17.50 8.98
CA GLY A 106 -12.85 18.49 9.81
C GLY A 106 -11.54 19.01 9.23
N TYR A 107 -11.16 18.59 8.03
CA TYR A 107 -9.97 19.06 7.33
C TYR A 107 -10.25 20.35 6.56
N THR A 108 -9.22 21.16 6.34
CA THR A 108 -9.30 22.48 5.70
C THR A 108 -8.49 22.51 4.40
N LEU A 109 -9.15 22.81 3.28
CA LEU A 109 -8.49 22.97 1.98
C LEU A 109 -7.47 24.12 2.01
N GLY A 110 -6.28 23.88 1.46
CA GLY A 110 -5.14 24.80 1.45
C GLY A 110 -4.29 24.77 2.73
N VAL A 111 -4.80 24.17 3.81
CA VAL A 111 -4.10 24.03 5.10
C VAL A 111 -3.70 22.57 5.31
N ASP A 112 -4.69 21.69 5.48
CA ASP A 112 -4.48 20.26 5.75
C ASP A 112 -4.30 19.47 4.45
N PHE A 113 -4.88 19.94 3.35
CA PHE A 113 -4.73 19.30 2.05
C PHE A 113 -4.82 20.27 0.89
N ASP A 114 -4.25 19.88 -0.25
CA ASP A 114 -4.55 20.50 -1.55
C ASP A 114 -5.35 19.52 -2.41
N HIS A 115 -6.28 20.05 -3.21
CA HIS A 115 -7.12 19.28 -4.14
C HIS A 115 -6.62 19.42 -5.58
N VAL A 116 -6.24 18.30 -6.18
CA VAL A 116 -5.70 18.26 -7.55
C VAL A 116 -6.49 17.30 -8.44
N ASP A 117 -6.75 17.74 -9.66
CA ASP A 117 -7.28 16.91 -10.76
C ASP A 117 -6.13 16.52 -11.72
N ALA A 118 -6.46 15.80 -12.80
CA ALA A 118 -5.49 15.32 -13.78
C ALA A 118 -4.62 16.45 -14.38
N SER A 119 -5.13 17.68 -14.50
CA SER A 119 -4.39 18.80 -15.07
C SER A 119 -3.19 19.24 -14.23
N GLY A 120 -3.28 19.11 -12.90
CA GLY A 120 -2.22 19.47 -11.97
C GLY A 120 -1.49 18.28 -11.32
N LEU A 121 -2.03 17.07 -11.44
CA LEU A 121 -1.59 15.91 -10.65
C LEU A 121 -0.10 15.59 -10.84
N ASN A 122 0.43 15.63 -12.06
CA ASN A 122 1.86 15.37 -12.29
C ASN A 122 2.79 16.36 -11.56
N VAL A 123 2.39 17.63 -11.47
CA VAL A 123 3.14 18.66 -10.74
C VAL A 123 3.04 18.42 -9.24
N ALA A 124 1.85 18.09 -8.74
CA ALA A 124 1.63 17.80 -7.32
C ALA A 124 2.39 16.54 -6.86
N LEU A 125 2.44 15.47 -7.66
CA LEU A 125 3.20 14.26 -7.36
C LEU A 125 4.71 14.51 -7.27
N ASN A 126 5.24 15.55 -7.93
CA ASN A 126 6.64 15.95 -7.77
C ASN A 126 6.92 16.67 -6.44
N GLN A 127 5.89 16.95 -5.64
CA GLN A 127 5.99 17.60 -4.33
C GLN A 127 5.77 16.63 -3.16
N LEU A 128 5.69 15.32 -3.43
CA LEU A 128 5.63 14.30 -2.39
C LEU A 128 6.91 14.32 -1.55
N GLY A 129 6.76 14.29 -0.23
CA GLY A 129 7.87 14.34 0.73
C GLY A 129 8.52 15.72 0.91
N THR A 130 8.04 16.75 0.20
CA THR A 130 8.48 18.15 0.38
C THR A 130 7.31 19.05 0.79
N THR A 131 6.17 18.91 0.11
CA THR A 131 4.92 19.61 0.43
C THR A 131 3.89 18.67 1.03
N TYR A 132 3.86 17.41 0.56
CA TYR A 132 2.84 16.44 0.96
C TYR A 132 3.42 15.27 1.74
N ASN A 133 2.81 14.93 2.89
CA ASN A 133 3.18 13.79 3.72
C ASN A 133 2.39 12.51 3.39
N ALA A 134 1.26 12.65 2.68
CA ALA A 134 0.44 11.54 2.26
C ALA A 134 -0.33 11.86 0.97
N ILE A 135 -0.83 10.80 0.32
CA ILE A 135 -1.78 10.87 -0.79
C ILE A 135 -3.12 10.32 -0.29
N VAL A 136 -4.20 11.03 -0.61
CA VAL A 136 -5.58 10.57 -0.42
C VAL A 136 -6.22 10.53 -1.80
N VAL A 137 -6.67 9.35 -2.24
CA VAL A 137 -7.28 9.14 -3.56
C VAL A 137 -8.78 8.97 -3.38
N ALA A 138 -9.57 9.87 -3.97
CA ALA A 138 -11.03 9.85 -3.93
C ALA A 138 -11.62 8.55 -4.47
N SER A 139 -12.86 8.25 -4.10
CA SER A 139 -13.58 7.13 -4.67
C SER A 139 -14.01 7.45 -6.11
N ASP A 140 -14.12 6.40 -6.94
CA ASP A 140 -14.71 6.52 -8.30
C ASP A 140 -16.23 6.36 -8.31
N PHE A 141 -16.80 6.06 -7.15
CA PHE A 141 -18.23 6.10 -6.86
C PHE A 141 -18.46 6.77 -5.51
N GLY A 142 -19.37 7.75 -5.48
CA GLY A 142 -19.50 8.67 -4.35
C GLY A 142 -18.69 9.94 -4.64
N GLY A 143 -17.37 9.84 -4.66
CA GLY A 143 -16.47 10.86 -5.18
C GLY A 143 -16.46 10.95 -6.70
N VAL A 144 -15.57 11.76 -7.25
CA VAL A 144 -15.39 11.93 -8.70
C VAL A 144 -13.96 11.66 -9.16
N LEU A 145 -13.32 10.60 -8.65
CA LEU A 145 -12.11 10.08 -9.29
C LEU A 145 -12.45 9.62 -10.73
N THR A 146 -11.73 10.12 -11.73
CA THR A 146 -11.93 9.70 -13.12
C THR A 146 -10.73 8.93 -13.65
N GLN A 147 -10.92 8.28 -14.81
CA GLN A 147 -9.86 7.58 -15.51
C GLN A 147 -8.62 8.45 -15.75
N ALA A 148 -8.79 9.77 -15.95
CA ALA A 148 -7.67 10.66 -16.22
C ALA A 148 -6.72 10.80 -15.00
N GLU A 149 -7.28 10.91 -13.79
CA GLU A 149 -6.48 10.90 -12.57
C GLU A 149 -5.88 9.51 -12.32
N LEU A 150 -6.69 8.45 -12.47
CA LEU A 150 -6.27 7.07 -12.24
C LEU A 150 -5.12 6.65 -13.17
N ASP A 151 -5.18 7.00 -14.47
CA ASP A 151 -4.12 6.72 -15.43
C ASP A 151 -2.80 7.39 -15.05
N ILE A 152 -2.85 8.63 -14.54
CA ILE A 152 -1.66 9.33 -14.05
C ILE A 152 -1.12 8.66 -12.79
N LEU A 153 -1.98 8.33 -11.81
CA LEU A 153 -1.55 7.61 -10.61
C LEU A 153 -0.83 6.30 -11.00
N ASN A 154 -1.45 5.50 -11.87
CA ASN A 154 -0.89 4.23 -12.34
C ASN A 154 0.43 4.40 -13.08
N ALA A 155 0.53 5.41 -13.96
CA ALA A 155 1.76 5.75 -14.67
C ALA A 155 2.88 6.25 -13.73
N ARG A 156 2.52 6.79 -12.56
CA ARG A 156 3.44 7.32 -11.55
C ARG A 156 3.63 6.35 -10.37
N SER A 157 3.26 5.08 -10.53
CA SER A 157 3.41 4.04 -9.49
C SER A 157 4.82 3.98 -8.91
N GLY A 158 5.87 3.97 -9.74
CA GLY A 158 7.26 3.97 -9.25
C GLY A 158 7.59 5.15 -8.32
N ASP A 159 7.12 6.36 -8.63
CA ASP A 159 7.34 7.53 -7.77
C ASP A 159 6.54 7.44 -6.47
N ILE A 160 5.30 6.96 -6.53
CA ILE A 160 4.46 6.72 -5.35
C ILE A 160 5.10 5.65 -4.46
N ILE A 161 5.64 4.58 -5.04
CA ILE A 161 6.38 3.53 -4.32
C ILE A 161 7.62 4.13 -3.64
N ASN A 162 8.40 4.95 -4.34
CA ASN A 162 9.57 5.62 -3.77
C ASN A 162 9.19 6.55 -2.61
N PHE A 163 8.09 7.29 -2.74
CA PHE A 163 7.55 8.12 -1.67
C PHE A 163 7.10 7.30 -0.45
N LEU A 164 6.33 6.22 -0.66
CA LEU A 164 5.90 5.31 0.39
C LEU A 164 7.10 4.67 1.09
N ASN A 165 8.06 4.16 0.33
CA ASN A 165 9.31 3.61 0.85
C ASN A 165 10.05 4.66 1.69
N GLY A 166 10.05 5.93 1.28
CA GLY A 166 10.60 7.06 2.05
C GLY A 166 9.87 7.38 3.36
N GLY A 167 8.80 6.66 3.70
CA GLY A 167 7.99 6.88 4.89
C GLY A 167 6.74 7.71 4.65
N GLY A 168 6.26 7.79 3.40
CA GLY A 168 5.01 8.46 3.05
C GLY A 168 3.76 7.64 3.36
N GLY A 169 2.62 8.33 3.43
CA GLY A 169 1.31 7.74 3.66
C GLY A 169 0.46 7.63 2.40
N LEU A 170 -0.44 6.65 2.33
CA LEU A 170 -1.46 6.56 1.28
C LEU A 170 -2.79 6.04 1.81
N TYR A 171 -3.85 6.79 1.56
CA TYR A 171 -5.24 6.40 1.80
C TYR A 171 -5.98 6.37 0.46
N ALA A 172 -6.60 5.23 0.12
CA ALA A 172 -7.38 5.09 -1.10
C ALA A 172 -8.81 4.62 -0.78
N LEU A 173 -9.76 5.35 -1.34
CA LEU A 173 -11.20 5.13 -1.21
C LEU A 173 -11.70 4.16 -2.29
N ALA A 174 -12.99 3.89 -2.33
CA ALA A 174 -13.55 2.85 -3.20
C ALA A 174 -13.26 3.06 -4.71
N GLU A 175 -12.73 2.04 -5.37
CA GLU A 175 -12.49 2.01 -6.81
C GLU A 175 -13.05 0.73 -7.44
N GLY A 176 -14.03 0.90 -8.32
CA GLY A 176 -14.73 -0.21 -8.97
C GLY A 176 -15.52 0.15 -10.23
N ASN A 177 -15.49 1.41 -10.70
CA ASN A 177 -16.25 1.88 -11.86
C ASN A 177 -17.78 1.68 -11.74
N ASN A 178 -18.33 1.85 -10.54
CA ASN A 178 -19.77 1.87 -10.33
C ASN A 178 -20.41 3.18 -10.84
N GLY A 179 -21.74 3.26 -10.79
CA GLY A 179 -22.47 4.51 -11.00
C GLY A 179 -22.29 5.12 -12.38
N ALA A 180 -21.71 6.32 -12.42
CA ALA A 180 -21.45 7.04 -13.67
C ALA A 180 -20.32 6.46 -14.52
N HIS A 181 -19.70 5.36 -14.09
CA HIS A 181 -18.62 4.66 -14.79
C HIS A 181 -17.44 5.59 -15.11
N LEU A 182 -16.91 6.26 -14.07
CA LEU A 182 -15.87 7.27 -14.20
C LEU A 182 -14.46 6.69 -14.52
N THR A 183 -14.25 5.40 -14.29
CA THR A 183 -12.98 4.67 -14.48
C THR A 183 -13.19 3.43 -15.39
N PRO A 184 -13.73 3.59 -16.61
CA PRO A 184 -14.24 2.49 -17.41
C PRO A 184 -13.17 1.52 -17.93
N ASN A 185 -11.90 1.91 -17.91
CA ASN A 185 -10.79 1.06 -18.36
C ASN A 185 -10.16 0.26 -17.21
N GLY A 186 -10.64 0.44 -15.96
CA GLY A 186 -10.09 -0.20 -14.79
C GLY A 186 -8.68 0.30 -14.45
N GLY A 187 -7.87 -0.60 -13.91
CA GLY A 187 -6.58 -0.25 -13.31
C GLY A 187 -6.71 0.23 -11.87
N TRP A 188 -7.81 -0.12 -11.20
CA TRP A 188 -8.10 0.28 -9.82
C TRP A 188 -6.98 -0.14 -8.88
N PHE A 189 -6.53 0.80 -8.05
CA PHE A 189 -5.40 0.63 -7.13
C PHE A 189 -4.07 0.25 -7.82
N GLY A 190 -3.97 0.38 -9.15
CA GLY A 190 -2.79 -0.04 -9.93
C GLY A 190 -1.52 0.77 -9.64
N TYR A 191 -1.64 1.86 -8.89
CA TYR A 191 -0.56 2.71 -8.42
C TYR A 191 0.10 2.20 -7.13
N LEU A 192 -0.39 1.09 -6.56
CA LEU A 192 0.16 0.50 -5.35
C LEU A 192 1.33 -0.47 -5.62
N PRO A 193 2.28 -0.58 -4.66
CA PRO A 193 3.45 -1.45 -4.77
C PRO A 193 3.17 -2.95 -4.83
N PHE A 194 1.95 -3.36 -4.50
CA PHE A 194 1.49 -4.73 -4.56
C PHE A 194 0.32 -4.79 -5.52
N ILE A 195 0.10 -5.98 -6.10
CA ILE A 195 -1.10 -6.24 -6.89
C ILE A 195 -2.29 -6.21 -5.94
N ALA A 196 -2.85 -5.03 -5.73
CA ALA A 196 -4.15 -4.85 -5.12
C ALA A 196 -5.18 -5.19 -6.19
N THR A 197 -5.93 -6.25 -5.98
CA THR A 197 -7.09 -6.56 -6.81
C THR A 197 -8.34 -6.32 -6.00
N SER A 198 -9.18 -5.43 -6.52
CA SER A 198 -10.55 -5.27 -6.05
C SER A 198 -11.53 -5.94 -7.01
N THR A 199 -12.69 -6.30 -6.50
CA THR A 199 -13.84 -6.67 -7.32
C THR A 199 -14.90 -5.59 -7.16
N ASN A 200 -15.42 -5.10 -8.28
CA ASN A 200 -16.58 -4.22 -8.29
C ASN A 200 -17.71 -4.87 -7.47
N LEU A 201 -18.27 -4.09 -6.55
CA LEU A 201 -19.44 -4.46 -5.78
C LEU A 201 -20.31 -3.22 -5.65
N ASN A 202 -21.59 -3.39 -5.34
CA ASN A 202 -22.43 -2.28 -4.92
C ASN A 202 -23.41 -2.81 -3.89
N GLN A 203 -23.20 -2.47 -2.61
CA GLN A 203 -24.01 -3.02 -1.53
C GLN A 203 -24.27 -2.01 -0.43
N SER A 204 -25.40 -2.16 0.26
CA SER A 204 -25.66 -1.47 1.51
C SER A 204 -24.82 -2.07 2.63
N GLU A 205 -24.33 -1.20 3.52
CA GLU A 205 -23.52 -1.58 4.66
C GLU A 205 -24.40 -2.04 5.83
N VAL A 206 -24.74 -3.33 5.85
CA VAL A 206 -25.56 -3.93 6.90
C VAL A 206 -24.92 -5.22 7.39
N GLY A 207 -24.69 -5.27 8.71
CA GLY A 207 -24.06 -6.42 9.36
C GLY A 207 -22.55 -6.50 9.14
N PHE A 208 -21.93 -5.39 8.78
CA PHE A 208 -20.48 -5.31 8.63
C PHE A 208 -19.83 -5.34 10.01
N THR A 209 -18.63 -5.91 10.09
CA THR A 209 -17.93 -6.13 11.35
C THR A 209 -16.50 -5.64 11.28
N VAL A 210 -16.14 -4.77 12.21
CA VAL A 210 -14.76 -4.33 12.44
C VAL A 210 -13.97 -5.49 13.05
N THR A 211 -12.77 -5.76 12.53
CA THR A 211 -11.87 -6.77 13.12
C THR A 211 -11.21 -6.22 14.39
N PRO A 212 -10.55 -7.08 15.21
CA PRO A 212 -9.74 -6.57 16.33
C PRO A 212 -8.67 -5.57 15.91
N PHE A 213 -8.12 -5.71 14.70
CA PHE A 213 -7.16 -4.74 14.17
C PHE A 213 -7.83 -3.41 13.84
N GLY A 214 -8.95 -3.41 13.10
CA GLY A 214 -9.69 -2.16 12.82
C GLY A 214 -10.16 -1.45 14.10
N ALA A 215 -10.56 -2.22 15.13
CA ALA A 215 -10.93 -1.68 16.43
C ALA A 215 -9.74 -1.02 17.14
N SER A 216 -8.52 -1.55 16.97
CA SER A 216 -7.29 -0.94 17.49
C SER A 216 -6.96 0.40 16.84
N LEU A 217 -7.50 0.68 15.64
CA LEU A 217 -7.38 1.96 14.96
C LEU A 217 -8.43 2.99 15.42
N GLY A 218 -9.41 2.56 16.23
CA GLY A 218 -10.50 3.40 16.73
C GLY A 218 -11.82 3.29 15.98
N LEU A 219 -11.97 2.32 15.07
CA LEU A 219 -13.23 2.04 14.39
C LEU A 219 -14.14 1.15 15.24
N THR A 220 -15.44 1.32 15.05
CA THR A 220 -16.49 0.50 15.64
C THR A 220 -17.44 0.01 14.53
N ASN A 221 -18.24 -1.02 14.81
CA ASN A 221 -19.25 -1.47 13.86
C ASN A 221 -20.23 -0.34 13.48
N ASN A 222 -20.48 0.61 14.38
CA ASN A 222 -21.34 1.75 14.09
C ASN A 222 -20.72 2.72 13.09
N ASP A 223 -19.41 2.68 12.85
CA ASP A 223 -18.76 3.57 11.89
C ASP A 223 -18.91 3.07 10.45
N ILE A 224 -18.89 1.74 10.27
CA ILE A 224 -18.85 1.05 8.97
C ILE A 224 -20.20 0.45 8.53
N ASN A 225 -21.29 0.76 9.24
CA ASN A 225 -22.64 0.34 8.89
C ASN A 225 -23.53 1.55 8.63
N GLY A 226 -24.51 1.40 7.74
CA GLY A 226 -25.55 2.40 7.48
C GLY A 226 -25.33 3.28 6.25
N ASN A 227 -24.27 3.04 5.46
CA ASN A 227 -24.10 3.64 4.13
C ASN A 227 -24.03 2.57 3.03
N ALA A 228 -23.14 2.75 2.05
CA ALA A 228 -22.92 1.85 0.92
C ALA A 228 -21.42 1.67 0.64
N SER A 229 -21.08 0.56 -0.02
CA SER A 229 -19.70 0.24 -0.41
C SER A 229 -19.65 -0.28 -1.85
N HIS A 230 -18.52 -0.03 -2.52
CA HIS A 230 -18.43 -0.09 -3.98
C HIS A 230 -17.33 -1.01 -4.52
N ASN A 231 -16.56 -1.64 -3.65
CA ASN A 231 -15.72 -2.77 -4.00
C ASN A 231 -15.39 -3.62 -2.77
N ILE A 232 -14.86 -4.81 -3.03
CA ILE A 232 -14.22 -5.68 -2.03
C ILE A 232 -12.79 -5.97 -2.46
N PHE A 233 -11.92 -6.29 -1.51
CA PHE A 233 -10.55 -6.73 -1.78
C PHE A 233 -10.46 -8.25 -1.84
N ASN A 234 -9.77 -8.78 -2.85
CA ASN A 234 -9.67 -10.23 -3.08
C ASN A 234 -8.50 -10.89 -2.31
N GLY A 235 -7.82 -10.13 -1.46
CA GLY A 235 -6.66 -10.57 -0.71
C GLY A 235 -6.22 -9.53 0.30
N THR A 236 -5.27 -9.88 1.16
CA THR A 236 -4.75 -8.96 2.17
C THR A 236 -3.54 -8.16 1.68
N PHE A 237 -2.81 -8.66 0.69
CA PHE A 237 -1.63 -8.01 0.10
C PHE A 237 -0.56 -7.62 1.13
N GLY A 238 -0.44 -8.40 2.20
CA GLY A 238 0.47 -8.10 3.33
C GLY A 238 -0.07 -7.08 4.33
N LEU A 239 -1.23 -6.48 4.08
CA LEU A 239 -1.94 -5.59 5.00
C LEU A 239 -2.81 -6.40 5.98
N ASN A 240 -3.26 -5.75 7.05
CA ASN A 240 -4.21 -6.32 7.99
C ASN A 240 -5.63 -5.96 7.59
N ILE A 241 -6.55 -6.89 7.76
CA ILE A 241 -7.99 -6.67 7.52
C ILE A 241 -8.50 -5.72 8.61
N VAL A 242 -9.10 -4.60 8.21
CA VAL A 242 -9.68 -3.60 9.11
C VAL A 242 -11.14 -3.96 9.41
N ASP A 243 -11.91 -4.31 8.38
CA ASP A 243 -13.29 -4.73 8.52
C ASP A 243 -13.74 -5.62 7.35
N VAL A 244 -14.85 -6.31 7.57
CA VAL A 244 -15.47 -7.23 6.61
C VAL A 244 -16.97 -7.02 6.52
N ASP A 245 -17.55 -7.37 5.37
CA ASP A 245 -19.00 -7.40 5.22
C ASP A 245 -19.64 -8.61 5.93
N SER A 246 -20.97 -8.70 5.85
CA SER A 246 -21.74 -9.80 6.47
C SER A 246 -21.47 -11.19 5.88
N GLN A 247 -20.81 -11.26 4.72
CA GLN A 247 -20.39 -12.51 4.07
C GLN A 247 -18.91 -12.84 4.34
N GLY A 248 -18.19 -11.95 5.04
CA GLY A 248 -16.77 -12.09 5.34
C GLY A 248 -15.85 -11.61 4.21
N ASN A 249 -16.37 -10.87 3.23
CA ASN A 249 -15.53 -10.23 2.21
C ASN A 249 -14.76 -9.06 2.83
N ILE A 250 -13.51 -8.87 2.39
CA ILE A 250 -12.63 -7.81 2.92
C ILE A 250 -13.09 -6.46 2.36
N MET A 251 -13.46 -5.56 3.26
CA MET A 251 -13.91 -4.21 2.91
C MET A 251 -12.80 -3.18 3.03
N SER A 252 -12.00 -3.24 4.10
CA SER A 252 -10.87 -2.33 4.27
C SER A 252 -9.61 -3.05 4.74
N LEU A 253 -8.46 -2.51 4.38
CA LEU A 253 -7.12 -3.01 4.68
C LEU A 253 -6.25 -1.88 5.20
N ALA A 254 -5.41 -2.13 6.20
CA ALA A 254 -4.37 -1.19 6.57
C ALA A 254 -3.10 -1.89 7.06
N GLY A 255 -1.96 -1.26 6.82
CA GLY A 255 -0.68 -1.84 7.18
C GLY A 255 0.43 -0.82 7.26
N ARG A 256 1.41 -1.16 8.10
CA ARG A 256 2.67 -0.45 8.28
C ARG A 256 3.82 -1.41 8.07
N ASN A 257 4.97 -0.90 7.63
CA ASN A 257 6.24 -1.64 7.60
C ASN A 257 6.11 -3.03 6.94
N LEU A 258 5.50 -3.09 5.75
CA LEU A 258 5.26 -4.35 5.05
C LEU A 258 6.58 -5.16 4.97
N PRO A 259 6.58 -6.45 5.36
CA PRO A 259 7.79 -7.23 5.53
C PRO A 259 8.58 -7.26 4.22
N HIS A 260 9.76 -6.68 4.30
CA HIS A 260 10.60 -6.32 3.18
C HIS A 260 11.76 -7.31 3.11
N GLU A 261 11.53 -8.52 2.58
CA GLU A 261 12.63 -9.27 1.96
C GLU A 261 12.68 -8.87 0.48
N GLU A 262 13.75 -8.13 0.14
CA GLU A 262 13.99 -7.41 -1.11
C GLU A 262 13.14 -6.17 -1.36
N LYS A 263 13.82 -5.09 -1.79
CA LYS A 263 13.22 -3.88 -2.35
C LYS A 263 12.06 -4.27 -3.24
N ILE A 264 10.90 -3.66 -3.01
CA ILE A 264 9.73 -3.74 -3.90
C ILE A 264 10.29 -3.68 -5.33
N PRO A 265 10.23 -4.79 -6.09
CA PRO A 265 10.73 -4.77 -7.45
C PRO A 265 9.96 -3.66 -8.15
N GLU A 266 10.68 -2.64 -8.64
CA GLU A 266 10.14 -1.74 -9.65
C GLU A 266 9.37 -2.62 -10.63
N PRO A 267 8.11 -2.29 -10.99
CA PRO A 267 7.31 -3.13 -11.87
C PRO A 267 8.16 -3.42 -13.09
N ALA A 268 8.67 -4.66 -13.16
CA ALA A 268 9.66 -5.01 -14.14
C ALA A 268 8.95 -4.81 -15.46
N ALA A 269 9.43 -3.83 -16.24
CA ALA A 269 9.12 -3.77 -17.64
C ALA A 269 9.35 -5.20 -18.14
N THR A 270 8.27 -5.86 -18.51
CA THR A 270 8.28 -7.22 -19.04
C THR A 270 8.85 -7.10 -20.46
N LEU A 271 10.12 -6.71 -20.54
CA LEU A 271 10.94 -6.63 -21.72
C LEU A 271 11.68 -7.94 -21.77
N GLY A 272 11.20 -8.80 -22.66
CA GLY A 272 11.64 -10.18 -22.78
C GLY A 272 13.15 -10.32 -22.92
N ILE A 273 13.69 -11.26 -22.16
CA ILE A 273 14.83 -12.06 -22.59
C ILE A 273 14.40 -13.52 -22.52
N LEU A 274 13.47 -13.87 -23.40
CA LEU A 274 13.43 -15.18 -24.03
C LEU A 274 14.18 -15.03 -25.35
N ALA A 275 15.48 -15.31 -25.36
CA ALA A 275 16.19 -15.95 -26.47
C ALA A 275 17.71 -15.94 -26.26
N PHE A 276 18.33 -17.07 -26.63
CA PHE A 276 19.76 -17.33 -26.83
C PHE A 276 20.61 -17.66 -25.61
N GLY A 277 20.56 -18.93 -25.22
CA GLY A 277 21.61 -19.54 -24.39
C GLY A 277 21.57 -21.06 -24.26
N ALA A 278 20.82 -21.79 -25.11
CA ALA A 278 20.73 -23.25 -25.02
C ALA A 278 20.73 -23.91 -26.41
N PHE A 279 21.69 -23.56 -27.28
CA PHE A 279 22.04 -24.35 -28.46
C PHE A 279 23.53 -24.18 -28.82
N GLY A 280 24.30 -25.25 -28.67
CA GLY A 280 25.75 -25.34 -28.93
C GLY A 280 26.52 -25.44 -27.61
N VAL A 281 26.94 -26.60 -27.13
CA VAL A 281 27.85 -27.55 -27.79
C VAL A 281 27.50 -28.97 -27.36
N ALA A 282 26.65 -29.66 -28.14
CA ALA A 282 26.52 -31.11 -28.12
C ALA A 282 27.12 -31.66 -29.42
N SER A 283 28.43 -31.46 -29.59
CA SER A 283 29.18 -31.97 -30.74
C SER A 283 30.66 -32.15 -30.38
N ALA A 284 30.94 -32.91 -29.31
CA ALA A 284 32.31 -33.30 -28.97
C ALA A 284 32.45 -34.68 -28.32
N LEU A 285 31.60 -35.67 -28.63
CA LEU A 285 31.83 -37.05 -28.20
C LEU A 285 31.32 -38.06 -29.24
N LYS A 286 31.93 -38.08 -30.43
CA LYS A 286 31.83 -39.25 -31.33
C LYS A 286 33.02 -39.32 -32.29
N ARG A 287 34.19 -39.70 -31.78
CA ARG A 287 35.25 -40.34 -32.58
C ARG A 287 36.38 -40.86 -31.70
N LYS A 288 36.29 -42.14 -31.35
CA LYS A 288 37.40 -43.11 -31.39
C LYS A 288 36.87 -44.41 -30.81
N TRP A 289 36.57 -45.37 -31.69
CA TRP A 289 36.85 -46.79 -31.55
C TRP A 289 36.72 -47.41 -32.94
N ASN A 290 37.70 -48.25 -33.28
CA ASN A 290 37.93 -49.03 -34.52
C ASN A 290 39.18 -48.60 -35.33
N LYS A 291 40.35 -48.97 -34.84
CA LYS A 291 41.31 -49.90 -35.47
C LYS A 291 42.43 -50.20 -34.49
#